data_AF-A0A494VP39-F1
#
_entry.id   AF-A0A494VP39-F1
#
_cell.length_a   1.000
_cell.length_b   1.000
_cell.length_c   1.000
_cell.angle_alpha   90.00
_cell.angle_beta   90.00
_cell.angle_gamma   90.00
#
_symmetry.space_group_name_H-M   'P 1'
#
loop_
_entity.id
_entity.type
_entity.pdbx_description
1 polymer ?
#
loop_
_entity_poly.entity_id
_entity_poly.type
_entity_poly.pdbx_seq_one_letter_code
_entity_poly.pdbx_strand_id
1 'polypeptide(L)'
;MISWFKNHQKNVLNKLELNLKRIARCFTKVVCKLWLIKIKTPMSNKILLTVLISMTLGSSICYSQQKKQSYDINNLFNQNKLIKAYPRQTTTSLTDGSKQGLSLDGILWLKDVDFKTGIIDVDLRGRDVFQQSFLGIAFHGIDTTTHDVVYFRPFNFQATDTLRRKHAVQYMSSPDFPWDKLRKEHPLVYENEVNPAQQATAWFHARIVVGADDIVVYVDHADKPSLKVKKLNNRHNGLIGLWSSGLPGDFANLVISQ
;
A
#
# COMPACT_ATOMS: atom_id res chain seq x y z
N MET A 1 -15.82 -16.34 38.93
CA MET A 1 -15.90 -15.81 37.54
C MET A 1 -16.57 -14.43 37.45
N ILE A 2 -17.74 -14.22 38.08
CA ILE A 2 -18.47 -12.92 38.05
C ILE A 2 -17.72 -11.77 38.77
N SER A 3 -17.03 -12.07 39.88
CA SER A 3 -16.22 -11.08 40.63
C SER A 3 -15.03 -10.55 39.82
N TRP A 4 -14.37 -11.42 39.04
CA TRP A 4 -13.25 -11.05 38.17
C TRP A 4 -13.69 -10.12 37.02
N PHE A 5 -14.84 -10.40 36.42
CA PHE A 5 -15.40 -9.58 35.34
C PHE A 5 -15.81 -8.18 35.81
N LYS A 6 -16.42 -8.08 37.01
CA LYS A 6 -16.75 -6.79 37.65
C LYS A 6 -15.50 -5.96 37.98
N ASN A 7 -14.43 -6.60 38.46
CA ASN A 7 -13.17 -5.91 38.73
C ASN A 7 -12.46 -5.46 37.44
N HIS A 8 -12.56 -6.23 36.37
CA HIS A 8 -11.99 -5.88 35.07
C HIS A 8 -12.72 -4.69 34.44
N GLN A 9 -14.06 -4.66 34.48
CA GLN A 9 -14.84 -3.50 34.02
C GLN A 9 -14.56 -2.23 34.84
N LYS A 10 -14.41 -2.36 36.17
CA LYS A 10 -14.09 -1.22 37.04
C LYS A 10 -12.70 -0.63 36.76
N ASN A 11 -11.72 -1.49 36.45
CA ASN A 11 -10.38 -1.06 36.04
C ASN A 11 -10.36 -0.38 34.66
N VAL A 12 -11.16 -0.86 33.70
CA VAL A 12 -11.30 -0.23 32.38
C VAL A 12 -11.98 1.14 32.49
N LEU A 13 -13.03 1.27 33.30
CA LEU A 13 -13.72 2.54 33.57
C LEU A 13 -12.80 3.55 34.29
N ASN A 14 -12.03 3.11 35.28
CA ASN A 14 -11.04 3.96 35.96
C ASN A 14 -9.92 4.43 35.01
N LYS A 15 -9.51 3.60 34.04
CA LYS A 15 -8.49 3.95 33.04
C LYS A 15 -9.02 4.94 31.99
N LEU A 16 -10.30 4.82 31.62
CA LEU A 16 -11.02 5.79 30.78
C LEU A 16 -11.22 7.13 31.50
N GLU A 17 -11.61 7.12 32.77
CA GLU A 17 -11.70 8.33 33.61
C GLU A 17 -10.35 9.03 33.77
N LEU A 18 -9.26 8.28 33.98
CA LEU A 18 -7.93 8.86 34.11
C LEU A 18 -7.48 9.52 32.79
N ASN A 19 -7.75 8.89 31.65
CA ASN A 19 -7.42 9.45 30.34
C ASN A 19 -8.28 10.68 30.00
N LEU A 20 -9.57 10.68 30.33
CA LEU A 20 -10.45 11.86 30.21
C LEU A 20 -10.00 13.01 31.12
N LYS A 21 -9.59 12.73 32.36
CA LYS A 21 -9.00 13.73 33.29
C LYS A 21 -7.61 14.21 32.86
N ARG A 22 -6.88 13.45 32.03
CA ARG A 22 -5.58 13.83 31.46
C ARG A 22 -5.75 14.71 30.21
N ILE A 23 -6.74 14.40 29.38
CA ILE A 23 -7.16 15.22 28.23
C ILE A 23 -7.76 16.55 28.72
N ALA A 24 -8.59 16.53 29.77
CA ALA A 24 -9.11 17.74 30.41
C ALA A 24 -7.97 18.60 31.01
N ARG A 25 -6.94 18.00 31.63
CA ARG A 25 -5.77 18.73 32.16
C ARG A 25 -4.88 19.35 31.07
N CYS A 26 -4.86 18.79 29.86
CA CYS A 26 -4.20 19.42 28.70
C CYS A 26 -4.98 20.63 28.18
N PHE A 27 -6.31 20.59 28.20
CA PHE A 27 -7.16 21.72 27.79
C PHE A 27 -7.25 22.85 28.84
N THR A 28 -7.01 22.56 30.13
CA THR A 28 -7.18 23.56 31.19
C THR A 28 -5.93 24.43 31.44
N LYS A 29 -4.73 24.04 30.96
CA LYS A 29 -3.51 24.85 31.16
C LYS A 29 -3.31 25.98 30.13
N VAL A 30 -4.04 25.97 29.01
CA VAL A 30 -4.05 27.07 28.03
C VAL A 30 -5.19 28.06 28.29
N VAL A 31 -6.27 27.62 28.95
CA VAL A 31 -7.48 28.44 29.17
C VAL A 31 -7.50 29.15 30.54
N CYS A 32 -6.67 28.74 31.51
CA CYS A 32 -6.80 29.21 32.90
C CYS A 32 -5.76 30.25 33.39
N LYS A 33 -5.06 30.96 32.48
CA LYS A 33 -4.22 32.13 32.86
C LYS A 33 -4.69 33.46 32.29
N LEU A 34 -5.96 33.55 31.91
CA LEU A 34 -6.58 34.77 31.38
C LEU A 34 -7.93 35.13 32.04
N TRP A 35 -8.35 34.43 33.09
CA TRP A 35 -9.67 34.67 33.72
C TRP A 35 -9.63 35.42 35.06
N LEU A 36 -8.53 36.10 35.39
CA LEU A 36 -8.45 37.01 36.55
C LEU A 36 -7.92 38.40 36.17
N ILE A 37 -8.45 38.96 35.09
CA ILE A 37 -8.38 40.41 34.85
C ILE A 37 -9.81 40.89 34.67
N LYS A 38 -10.36 41.52 35.71
CA LYS A 38 -11.58 42.33 35.60
C LYS A 38 -11.28 43.49 34.65
N ILE A 39 -11.53 43.31 33.35
CA ILE A 39 -11.52 44.41 32.39
C ILE A 39 -12.85 45.15 32.58
N LYS A 40 -12.78 46.20 33.39
CA LYS A 40 -13.88 47.12 33.66
C LYS A 40 -13.85 48.26 32.63
N THR A 41 -14.14 47.95 31.36
CA THR A 41 -14.44 48.98 30.34
C THR A 41 -15.44 48.41 29.32
N PRO A 42 -16.41 49.21 28.83
CA PRO A 42 -17.36 48.76 27.83
C PRO A 42 -16.68 48.75 26.46
N MET A 43 -16.19 47.60 26.01
CA MET A 43 -15.75 47.44 24.62
C MET A 43 -16.95 47.30 23.69
N SER A 44 -16.97 48.10 22.62
CA SER A 44 -17.95 48.04 21.53
C SER A 44 -17.96 46.67 20.85
N ASN A 45 -19.16 46.11 20.64
CA ASN A 45 -19.41 44.79 20.01
C ASN A 45 -18.68 44.57 18.66
N LYS A 46 -18.28 45.63 17.96
CA LYS A 46 -17.55 45.53 16.69
C LYS A 46 -16.10 45.04 16.88
N ILE A 47 -15.45 45.38 17.98
CA ILE A 47 -14.05 45.00 18.25
C ILE A 47 -13.99 43.53 18.69
N LEU A 48 -14.97 43.06 19.47
CA LEU A 48 -15.06 41.66 19.91
C LEU A 48 -15.28 40.69 18.75
N LEU A 49 -16.06 41.09 17.73
CA LEU A 49 -16.29 40.27 16.53
C LEU A 49 -15.03 40.15 15.66
N THR A 50 -14.18 41.17 15.64
CA THR A 50 -12.95 41.20 14.83
C THR A 50 -11.87 40.25 15.40
N VAL A 51 -11.80 40.13 16.73
CA VAL A 51 -10.86 39.23 17.42
C VAL A 51 -11.26 37.75 17.26
N LEU A 52 -12.57 37.44 17.24
CA LEU A 52 -13.05 36.07 17.01
C LEU A 52 -12.83 35.57 15.57
N ILE A 53 -12.92 36.45 14.57
CA ILE A 53 -12.65 36.11 13.16
C ILE A 53 -11.16 35.86 12.91
N SER A 54 -10.26 36.48 13.69
CA SER A 54 -8.81 36.28 13.57
C SER A 54 -8.31 34.95 14.16
N MET A 55 -9.06 34.30 15.04
CA MET A 55 -8.67 33.03 15.67
C MET A 55 -9.06 31.77 14.88
N THR A 56 -9.93 31.88 13.87
CA THR A 56 -10.39 30.72 13.07
C THR A 56 -9.58 30.46 11.80
N LEU A 57 -8.58 31.30 11.47
CA LEU A 57 -7.76 31.18 10.26
C LEU A 57 -6.43 30.44 10.47
N GLY A 58 -6.13 29.96 11.68
CA GLY A 58 -4.85 29.33 12.04
C GLY A 58 -4.81 27.81 12.01
N SER A 59 -5.86 27.13 11.56
CA SER A 59 -5.92 25.66 11.47
C SER A 59 -5.18 25.18 10.22
N SER A 60 -3.87 25.31 10.20
CA SER A 60 -3.03 24.67 9.17
C SER A 60 -3.15 23.16 9.30
N ILE A 61 -4.03 22.54 8.52
CA ILE A 61 -4.03 21.10 8.31
C ILE A 61 -2.69 20.78 7.65
N CYS A 62 -1.76 20.23 8.41
CA CYS A 62 -0.48 19.77 7.90
C CYS A 62 -0.74 18.51 7.07
N TYR A 63 -1.07 18.68 5.79
CA TYR A 63 -1.04 17.58 4.84
C TYR A 63 0.41 17.12 4.72
N SER A 64 0.71 15.92 5.22
CA SER A 64 1.96 15.23 4.89
C SER A 64 1.94 14.98 3.38
N GLN A 65 2.76 15.72 2.62
CA GLN A 65 2.91 15.47 1.19
C GLN A 65 3.60 14.11 1.02
N GLN A 66 2.92 13.14 0.40
CA GLN A 66 3.56 11.89 -0.03
C GLN A 66 4.64 12.24 -1.04
N LYS A 67 5.86 11.77 -0.80
CA LYS A 67 6.99 11.98 -1.70
C LYS A 67 6.84 11.02 -2.87
N LYS A 68 6.37 11.55 -4.00
CA LYS A 68 6.36 10.83 -5.28
C LYS A 68 7.78 10.75 -5.84
N GLN A 69 8.29 9.53 -6.01
CA GLN A 69 9.60 9.27 -6.59
C GLN A 69 9.46 8.32 -7.78
N SER A 70 9.93 8.78 -8.95
CA SER A 70 10.04 7.93 -10.13
C SER A 70 11.34 7.13 -10.05
N TYR A 71 11.26 5.84 -10.37
CA TYR A 71 12.40 4.93 -10.38
C TYR A 71 12.68 4.51 -11.83
N ASP A 72 13.70 5.12 -12.42
CA ASP A 72 14.22 4.63 -13.70
C ASP A 72 14.93 3.29 -13.49
N ILE A 73 14.20 2.21 -13.73
CA ILE A 73 14.68 0.85 -13.45
C ILE A 73 15.88 0.44 -14.31
N ASN A 74 16.05 1.00 -15.51
CA ASN A 74 17.25 0.76 -16.31
C ASN A 74 18.46 1.44 -15.70
N ASN A 75 18.30 2.68 -15.25
CA ASN A 75 19.35 3.40 -14.57
C ASN A 75 19.73 2.72 -13.25
N LEU A 76 18.75 2.27 -12.46
CA LEU A 76 19.00 1.51 -11.24
C LEU A 76 19.75 0.20 -11.51
N PHE A 77 19.39 -0.51 -12.59
CA PHE A 77 20.09 -1.71 -13.00
C PHE A 77 21.55 -1.43 -13.35
N ASN A 78 21.80 -0.42 -14.20
CA ASN A 78 23.15 -0.01 -14.62
C ASN A 78 24.00 0.50 -13.44
N GLN A 79 23.38 1.09 -12.42
CA GLN A 79 24.05 1.57 -11.21
C GLN A 79 24.24 0.48 -10.13
N ASN A 80 23.89 -0.79 -10.39
CA ASN A 80 23.90 -1.87 -9.39
C ASN A 80 23.05 -1.55 -8.14
N LYS A 81 21.94 -0.80 -8.32
CA LYS A 81 20.96 -0.48 -7.28
C LYS A 81 19.77 -1.44 -7.27
N LEU A 82 19.88 -2.55 -7.98
CA LEU A 82 18.92 -3.64 -7.99
C LEU A 82 19.59 -4.92 -7.51
N ILE A 83 19.00 -5.56 -6.50
CA ILE A 83 19.58 -6.73 -5.83
C ILE A 83 18.76 -7.97 -6.18
N LYS A 84 19.43 -8.94 -6.80
CA LYS A 84 18.85 -10.26 -7.09
C LYS A 84 18.61 -11.02 -5.77
N ALA A 85 17.39 -11.50 -5.56
CA ALA A 85 17.04 -12.40 -4.47
C ALA A 85 17.70 -13.79 -4.60
N TYR A 86 17.97 -14.26 -5.82
CA TYR A 86 18.57 -15.58 -6.07
C TYR A 86 19.75 -15.49 -7.05
N PRO A 87 20.82 -16.29 -6.87
CA PRO A 87 22.03 -16.19 -7.70
C PRO A 87 21.80 -16.40 -9.21
N ARG A 88 20.86 -17.28 -9.57
CA ARG A 88 20.61 -17.70 -10.96
C ARG A 88 19.54 -16.86 -11.69
N GLN A 89 19.11 -15.74 -11.12
CA GLN A 89 18.13 -14.90 -11.78
C GLN A 89 18.70 -14.27 -13.05
N THR A 90 17.87 -14.29 -14.08
CA THR A 90 18.02 -13.57 -15.33
C THR A 90 17.42 -12.17 -15.20
N THR A 91 18.14 -11.19 -15.71
CA THR A 91 17.66 -9.80 -15.80
C THR A 91 18.31 -9.21 -17.03
N THR A 92 17.49 -8.75 -17.97
CA THR A 92 17.94 -8.16 -19.23
C THR A 92 17.23 -6.83 -19.45
N SER A 93 17.95 -5.85 -19.99
CA SER A 93 17.33 -4.62 -20.46
C SER A 93 16.38 -4.93 -21.61
N LEU A 94 15.27 -4.19 -21.64
CA LEU A 94 14.21 -4.33 -22.62
C LEU A 94 13.88 -2.96 -23.20
N THR A 95 13.79 -2.89 -24.52
CA THR A 95 13.23 -1.76 -25.25
C THR A 95 12.09 -2.27 -26.12
N ASP A 96 10.90 -1.70 -25.96
CA ASP A 96 9.73 -2.02 -26.76
C ASP A 96 8.93 -0.75 -27.06
N GLY A 97 9.10 -0.21 -28.27
CA GLY A 97 8.57 1.10 -28.63
C GLY A 97 9.08 2.20 -27.69
N SER A 98 8.15 2.86 -26.97
CA SER A 98 8.49 3.87 -25.95
C SER A 98 8.76 3.29 -24.56
N LYS A 99 8.53 2.00 -24.34
CA LYS A 99 8.79 1.34 -23.05
C LYS A 99 10.27 0.98 -22.97
N GLN A 100 10.96 1.59 -22.01
CA GLN A 100 12.31 1.24 -21.60
C GLN A 100 12.20 0.55 -20.25
N GLY A 101 12.65 -0.70 -20.15
CA GLY A 101 12.40 -1.51 -18.97
C GLY A 101 13.35 -2.68 -18.77
N LEU A 102 12.94 -3.61 -17.92
CA LEU A 102 13.68 -4.85 -17.64
C LEU A 102 12.77 -6.05 -17.85
N SER A 103 13.35 -7.15 -18.34
CA SER A 103 12.76 -8.49 -18.32
C SER A 103 13.50 -9.32 -17.27
N LEU A 104 12.78 -9.94 -16.32
CA LEU A 104 13.41 -10.72 -15.24
C LEU A 104 12.56 -11.90 -14.74
N ASP A 105 13.23 -12.88 -14.15
CA ASP A 105 12.65 -13.91 -13.29
C ASP A 105 13.02 -13.69 -11.80
N GLY A 106 12.26 -14.28 -10.88
CA GLY A 106 12.43 -14.14 -9.44
C GLY A 106 12.13 -12.73 -8.91
N ILE A 107 12.75 -12.35 -7.79
CA ILE A 107 12.61 -11.01 -7.18
C ILE A 107 13.85 -10.15 -7.42
N LEU A 108 13.65 -8.91 -7.85
CA LEU A 108 14.68 -7.91 -8.01
C LEU A 108 14.39 -6.72 -7.09
N TRP A 109 15.07 -6.66 -5.96
CA TRP A 109 14.85 -5.68 -4.89
C TRP A 109 15.46 -4.32 -5.22
N LEU A 110 14.75 -3.24 -4.92
CA LEU A 110 15.29 -1.89 -4.99
C LEU A 110 16.20 -1.65 -3.78
N LYS A 111 17.45 -1.31 -4.04
CA LYS A 111 18.42 -0.95 -3.01
C LYS A 111 18.07 0.40 -2.38
N ASP A 112 18.29 0.53 -1.08
CA ASP A 112 18.13 1.77 -0.31
C ASP A 112 16.69 2.34 -0.31
N VAL A 113 15.69 1.46 -0.46
CA VAL A 113 14.27 1.81 -0.37
C VAL A 113 13.60 0.97 0.71
N ASP A 114 13.26 1.60 1.83
CA ASP A 114 12.35 1.05 2.84
C ASP A 114 10.92 1.52 2.52
N PHE A 115 10.08 0.61 2.04
CA PHE A 115 8.71 0.91 1.63
C PHE A 115 7.73 0.66 2.77
N LYS A 116 6.89 1.65 3.11
CA LYS A 116 5.89 1.56 4.20
C LYS A 116 4.47 1.41 3.67
N THR A 117 3.79 2.52 3.46
CA THR A 117 2.49 2.59 2.80
C THR A 117 2.62 3.55 1.65
N GLY A 118 1.80 3.38 0.62
CA GLY A 118 1.95 4.20 -0.56
C GLY A 118 1.25 3.65 -1.78
N ILE A 119 1.54 4.30 -2.90
CA ILE A 119 1.04 3.95 -4.21
C ILE A 119 2.23 3.51 -5.06
N ILE A 120 2.09 2.33 -5.67
CA ILE A 120 3.05 1.77 -6.61
C ILE A 120 2.36 1.75 -7.97
N ASP A 121 2.82 2.58 -8.88
CA ASP A 121 2.40 2.58 -10.29
C ASP A 121 3.50 1.88 -11.10
N VAL A 122 3.13 0.90 -11.94
CA VAL A 122 4.08 0.13 -12.76
C VAL A 122 3.41 -0.37 -14.04
N ASP A 123 4.16 -0.39 -15.13
CA ASP A 123 3.74 -1.07 -16.36
C ASP A 123 4.32 -2.48 -16.40
N LEU A 124 3.47 -3.44 -16.75
CA LEU A 124 3.76 -4.87 -16.70
C LEU A 124 3.38 -5.52 -18.03
N ARG A 125 4.16 -6.51 -18.47
CA ARG A 125 3.77 -7.40 -19.59
C ARG A 125 4.24 -8.82 -19.31
N GLY A 126 3.29 -9.76 -19.30
CA GLY A 126 3.58 -11.18 -19.12
C GLY A 126 3.60 -11.96 -20.43
N ARG A 127 3.30 -13.26 -20.34
CA ARG A 127 3.23 -14.20 -21.45
C ARG A 127 1.91 -14.97 -21.39
N ASP A 128 1.37 -15.32 -22.56
CA ASP A 128 0.17 -16.16 -22.65
C ASP A 128 0.52 -17.65 -22.62
N VAL A 129 1.10 -18.09 -21.50
CA VAL A 129 1.45 -19.50 -21.29
C VAL A 129 0.85 -19.95 -19.98
N PHE A 130 -0.11 -20.87 -20.09
CA PHE A 130 -0.92 -21.31 -18.96
C PHE A 130 -0.05 -21.84 -17.81
N GLN A 131 -0.26 -21.29 -16.61
CA GLN A 131 0.47 -21.63 -15.39
C GLN A 131 2.00 -21.41 -15.46
N GLN A 132 2.46 -20.54 -16.36
CA GLN A 132 3.90 -20.25 -16.49
C GLN A 132 4.24 -18.76 -16.43
N SER A 133 3.30 -17.82 -16.50
CA SER A 133 3.60 -16.38 -16.40
C SER A 133 2.94 -15.73 -15.19
N PHE A 134 3.75 -15.46 -14.18
CA PHE A 134 3.33 -14.78 -12.96
C PHE A 134 4.25 -13.59 -12.74
N LEU A 135 3.70 -12.38 -12.64
CA LEU A 135 4.50 -11.16 -12.47
C LEU A 135 3.77 -10.11 -11.64
N GLY A 136 4.51 -9.27 -10.93
CA GLY A 136 3.96 -8.24 -10.08
C GLY A 136 5.01 -7.56 -9.20
N ILE A 137 4.59 -7.12 -8.02
CA ILE A 137 5.44 -6.39 -7.08
C ILE A 137 5.51 -7.15 -5.76
N ALA A 138 6.73 -7.40 -5.31
CA ALA A 138 7.00 -7.83 -3.95
C ALA A 138 7.23 -6.60 -3.06
N PHE A 139 6.69 -6.59 -1.87
CA PHE A 139 6.83 -5.49 -0.91
C PHE A 139 6.83 -6.02 0.53
N HIS A 140 7.20 -5.16 1.48
CA HIS A 140 7.39 -5.53 2.90
C HIS A 140 8.26 -6.78 3.06
N GLY A 141 9.25 -6.92 2.18
CA GLY A 141 10.21 -8.01 2.22
C GLY A 141 11.15 -7.87 3.40
N ILE A 142 11.25 -8.92 4.22
CA ILE A 142 12.30 -9.07 5.23
C ILE A 142 13.50 -9.76 4.58
N ASP A 143 13.22 -10.76 3.77
CA ASP A 143 14.19 -11.54 3.01
C ASP A 143 13.54 -12.09 1.72
N THR A 144 14.21 -13.02 1.06
CA THR A 144 13.80 -13.61 -0.23
C THR A 144 12.65 -14.61 -0.11
N THR A 145 12.27 -14.99 1.10
CA THR A 145 11.23 -15.99 1.43
C THR A 145 10.05 -15.38 2.19
N THR A 146 10.26 -14.29 2.93
CA THR A 146 9.28 -13.61 3.77
C THR A 146 8.97 -12.24 3.21
N HIS A 147 7.87 -12.13 2.47
CA HIS A 147 7.45 -10.92 1.78
C HIS A 147 5.97 -10.99 1.38
N ASP A 148 5.39 -9.83 1.10
CA ASP A 148 4.10 -9.69 0.46
C ASP A 148 4.25 -9.61 -1.05
N VAL A 149 3.27 -10.12 -1.81
CA VAL A 149 3.24 -10.01 -3.28
C VAL A 149 1.83 -9.68 -3.75
N VAL A 150 1.71 -8.65 -4.56
CA VAL A 150 0.58 -8.50 -5.50
C VAL A 150 1.08 -8.88 -6.88
N TYR A 151 0.46 -9.89 -7.48
CA TYR A 151 0.86 -10.38 -8.80
C TYR A 151 -0.34 -10.70 -9.69
N PHE A 152 -0.03 -10.81 -10.97
CA PHE A 152 -0.97 -11.04 -12.05
C PHE A 152 -0.64 -12.33 -12.77
N ARG A 153 -1.66 -12.91 -13.39
CA ARG A 153 -1.63 -14.12 -14.22
C ARG A 153 -2.20 -13.76 -15.59
N PRO A 154 -1.41 -13.13 -16.50
CA PRO A 154 -1.95 -12.58 -17.74
C PRO A 154 -2.66 -13.62 -18.62
N PHE A 155 -2.20 -14.88 -18.61
CA PHE A 155 -2.84 -16.03 -19.26
C PHE A 155 -4.28 -16.34 -18.79
N ASN A 156 -4.78 -15.64 -17.78
CA ASN A 156 -6.17 -15.73 -17.31
C ASN A 156 -7.02 -14.51 -17.68
N PHE A 157 -6.45 -13.41 -18.17
CA PHE A 157 -7.17 -12.13 -18.36
C PHE A 157 -8.37 -12.27 -19.30
N GLN A 158 -8.17 -12.95 -20.43
CA GLN A 158 -9.21 -13.18 -21.45
C GLN A 158 -9.60 -14.66 -21.54
N ALA A 159 -9.38 -15.44 -20.47
CA ALA A 159 -9.76 -16.85 -20.46
C ALA A 159 -11.26 -17.04 -20.71
N THR A 160 -11.62 -18.03 -21.53
CA THR A 160 -13.02 -18.38 -21.80
C THR A 160 -13.73 -18.88 -20.54
N ASP A 161 -13.02 -19.67 -19.73
CA ASP A 161 -13.46 -20.11 -18.41
C ASP A 161 -13.58 -18.92 -17.45
N THR A 162 -14.80 -18.68 -16.97
CA THR A 162 -15.14 -17.58 -16.06
C THR A 162 -14.47 -17.69 -14.69
N LEU A 163 -14.24 -18.90 -14.19
CA LEU A 163 -13.55 -19.09 -12.91
C LEU A 163 -12.07 -18.76 -13.07
N ARG A 164 -11.46 -19.16 -14.19
CA ARG A 164 -10.07 -18.79 -14.50
C ARG A 164 -9.87 -17.29 -14.56
N ARG A 165 -10.80 -16.54 -15.14
CA ARG A 165 -10.72 -15.06 -15.14
C ARG A 165 -10.65 -14.50 -13.73
N LYS A 166 -11.38 -15.08 -12.76
CA LYS A 166 -11.32 -14.68 -11.34
C LYS A 166 -9.99 -15.01 -10.64
N HIS A 167 -9.07 -15.67 -11.33
CA HIS A 167 -7.71 -15.97 -10.88
C HIS A 167 -6.68 -15.14 -11.65
N ALA A 168 -7.00 -13.88 -11.99
CA ALA A 168 -6.13 -13.02 -12.81
C ALA A 168 -5.21 -12.11 -11.99
N VAL A 169 -5.67 -11.54 -10.88
CA VAL A 169 -4.87 -10.76 -9.93
C VAL A 169 -4.98 -11.39 -8.55
N GLN A 170 -3.88 -11.43 -7.79
CA GLN A 170 -3.84 -12.05 -6.47
C GLN A 170 -2.90 -11.30 -5.52
N TYR A 171 -3.32 -11.20 -4.25
CA TYR A 171 -2.46 -10.82 -3.13
C TYR A 171 -2.13 -12.07 -2.31
N MET A 172 -0.85 -12.23 -1.93
CA MET A 172 -0.40 -13.28 -1.02
C MET A 172 0.68 -12.75 -0.07
N SER A 173 0.89 -13.45 1.03
CA SER A 173 1.92 -13.14 2.03
C SER A 173 2.70 -14.40 2.36
N SER A 174 3.91 -14.52 1.83
CA SER A 174 4.79 -15.65 2.11
C SER A 174 5.43 -15.53 3.49
N PRO A 175 5.70 -16.65 4.20
CA PRO A 175 5.34 -18.03 3.82
C PRO A 175 3.95 -18.47 4.34
N ASP A 176 3.32 -17.73 5.24
CA ASP A 176 2.16 -18.20 6.02
C ASP A 176 0.85 -18.26 5.23
N PHE A 177 0.75 -17.44 4.18
CA PHE A 177 -0.44 -17.28 3.34
C PHE A 177 -0.09 -17.36 1.85
N PRO A 178 0.38 -18.52 1.37
CA PRO A 178 0.63 -18.76 -0.05
C PRO A 178 -0.69 -18.89 -0.82
N TRP A 179 -0.62 -18.76 -2.14
CA TRP A 179 -1.81 -18.67 -3.01
C TRP A 179 -2.74 -19.88 -2.91
N ASP A 180 -2.21 -21.09 -2.72
CA ASP A 180 -2.93 -22.36 -2.69
C ASP A 180 -3.73 -22.51 -1.41
N LYS A 181 -3.10 -22.17 -0.27
CA LYS A 181 -3.78 -22.06 1.02
C LYS A 181 -4.89 -21.02 0.95
N LEU A 182 -4.60 -19.82 0.44
CA LEU A 182 -5.60 -18.75 0.33
C LEU A 182 -6.78 -19.14 -0.54
N ARG A 183 -6.56 -19.80 -1.69
CA ARG A 183 -7.65 -20.26 -2.55
C ARG A 183 -8.50 -21.35 -1.89
N LYS A 184 -7.88 -22.23 -1.09
CA LYS A 184 -8.57 -23.28 -0.37
C LYS A 184 -9.39 -22.75 0.81
N GLU A 185 -8.83 -21.85 1.61
CA GLU A 185 -9.41 -21.39 2.87
C GLU A 185 -10.26 -20.12 2.70
N HIS A 186 -9.96 -19.30 1.71
CA HIS A 186 -10.59 -18.01 1.42
C HIS A 186 -10.84 -17.84 -0.09
N PRO A 187 -11.63 -18.75 -0.71
CA PRO A 187 -11.81 -18.77 -2.16
C PRO A 187 -12.33 -17.43 -2.68
N LEU A 188 -11.67 -16.89 -3.70
CA LEU A 188 -12.04 -15.63 -4.37
C LEU A 188 -12.07 -14.39 -3.45
N VAL A 189 -11.41 -14.44 -2.29
CA VAL A 189 -11.25 -13.28 -1.40
C VAL A 189 -9.98 -12.52 -1.74
N TYR A 190 -8.85 -13.23 -1.88
CA TYR A 190 -7.54 -12.63 -2.11
C TYR A 190 -7.10 -12.64 -3.57
N GLU A 191 -8.04 -12.95 -4.45
CA GLU A 191 -7.84 -13.00 -5.88
C GLU A 191 -9.13 -12.61 -6.60
N ASN A 192 -8.99 -12.04 -7.79
CA ASN A 192 -10.14 -11.64 -8.60
C ASN A 192 -9.77 -11.55 -10.08
N GLU A 193 -10.76 -11.22 -10.91
CA GLU A 193 -10.53 -10.81 -12.29
C GLU A 193 -9.92 -9.41 -12.38
N VAL A 194 -9.24 -9.15 -13.50
CA VAL A 194 -8.77 -7.80 -13.84
C VAL A 194 -9.84 -7.10 -14.68
N ASN A 195 -10.02 -5.81 -14.44
CA ASN A 195 -10.93 -4.97 -15.21
C ASN A 195 -10.30 -3.60 -15.50
N PRO A 196 -10.13 -3.21 -16.77
CA PRO A 196 -10.43 -3.98 -17.98
C PRO A 196 -9.51 -5.19 -18.17
N ALA A 197 -10.01 -6.21 -18.89
CA ALA A 197 -9.20 -7.35 -19.29
C ALA A 197 -8.37 -7.02 -20.54
N GLN A 198 -7.05 -7.18 -20.42
CA GLN A 198 -6.10 -7.00 -21.54
C GLN A 198 -5.73 -8.33 -22.19
N GLN A 199 -5.16 -8.25 -23.40
CA GLN A 199 -4.45 -9.39 -23.97
C GLN A 199 -3.30 -9.78 -23.04
N ALA A 200 -3.10 -11.09 -22.86
CA ALA A 200 -2.09 -11.62 -21.94
C ALA A 200 -0.64 -11.15 -22.24
N THR A 201 -0.37 -10.81 -23.51
CA THR A 201 0.94 -10.33 -24.00
C THR A 201 0.97 -8.82 -24.22
N ALA A 202 -0.09 -8.07 -23.91
CA ALA A 202 -0.08 -6.62 -23.97
C ALA A 202 0.55 -6.03 -22.70
N TRP A 203 1.14 -4.83 -22.85
CA TRP A 203 1.44 -4.00 -21.69
C TRP A 203 0.15 -3.56 -21.01
N PHE A 204 0.12 -3.64 -19.68
CA PHE A 204 -0.95 -3.10 -18.86
C PHE A 204 -0.34 -2.29 -17.71
N HIS A 205 -1.07 -1.29 -17.26
CA HIS A 205 -0.69 -0.47 -16.11
C HIS A 205 -1.32 -1.04 -14.84
N ALA A 206 -0.54 -1.20 -13.78
CA ALA A 206 -1.04 -1.55 -12.45
C ALA A 206 -0.75 -0.42 -11.47
N ARG A 207 -1.81 0.04 -10.78
CA ARG A 207 -1.71 0.89 -9.60
C ARG A 207 -2.05 0.06 -8.37
N ILE A 208 -1.06 -0.17 -7.51
CA ILE A 208 -1.18 -0.93 -6.27
C ILE A 208 -1.10 0.06 -5.11
N VAL A 209 -2.20 0.22 -4.40
CA VAL A 209 -2.29 1.04 -3.18
C VAL A 209 -2.10 0.12 -1.99
N VAL A 210 -1.01 0.30 -1.26
CA VAL A 210 -0.71 -0.42 -0.02
C VAL A 210 -1.02 0.49 1.15
N GLY A 211 -2.18 0.27 1.78
CA GLY A 211 -2.60 0.94 3.00
C GLY A 211 -2.03 0.27 4.26
N ALA A 212 -2.44 0.78 5.42
CA ALA A 212 -2.06 0.18 6.71
C ALA A 212 -2.69 -1.21 6.88
N ASP A 213 -3.97 -1.34 6.52
CA ASP A 213 -4.79 -2.54 6.76
C ASP A 213 -5.36 -3.16 5.49
N ASP A 214 -5.21 -2.51 4.34
CA ASP A 214 -5.82 -2.90 3.08
C ASP A 214 -4.89 -2.72 1.88
N ILE A 215 -5.18 -3.50 0.85
CA ILE A 215 -4.51 -3.44 -0.44
C ILE A 215 -5.58 -3.27 -1.51
N VAL A 216 -5.36 -2.30 -2.40
CA VAL A 216 -6.28 -2.00 -3.50
C VAL A 216 -5.49 -1.97 -4.81
N VAL A 217 -5.97 -2.68 -5.82
CA VAL A 217 -5.31 -2.80 -7.12
C VAL A 217 -6.24 -2.31 -8.22
N TYR A 218 -5.75 -1.37 -9.03
CA TYR A 218 -6.40 -0.88 -10.23
C TYR A 218 -5.57 -1.30 -11.44
N VAL A 219 -6.25 -1.62 -12.55
CA VAL A 219 -5.62 -1.98 -13.82
C VAL A 219 -6.01 -0.97 -14.88
N ASP A 220 -5.06 -0.56 -15.71
CA ASP A 220 -5.22 0.37 -16.84
C ASP A 220 -6.01 1.64 -16.53
N HIS A 221 -5.70 2.25 -15.39
CA HIS A 221 -6.31 3.51 -14.94
C HIS A 221 -7.83 3.42 -14.76
N ALA A 222 -8.38 2.21 -14.58
CA ALA A 222 -9.80 2.02 -14.31
C ALA A 222 -10.25 2.75 -13.03
N ASP A 223 -11.45 3.30 -13.06
CA ASP A 223 -12.07 3.97 -11.89
C ASP A 223 -12.45 2.98 -10.77
N LYS A 224 -12.60 1.70 -11.12
CA LYS A 224 -12.97 0.62 -10.18
C LYS A 224 -11.79 -0.32 -9.96
N PRO A 225 -11.54 -0.76 -8.71
CA PRO A 225 -10.45 -1.66 -8.43
C PRO A 225 -10.75 -3.07 -8.95
N SER A 226 -9.73 -3.73 -9.50
CA SER A 226 -9.73 -5.16 -9.81
C SER A 226 -9.68 -6.00 -8.53
N LEU A 227 -8.97 -5.52 -7.50
CA LEU A 227 -8.84 -6.20 -6.21
C LEU A 227 -8.91 -5.20 -5.06
N LYS A 228 -9.66 -5.52 -4.00
CA LYS A 228 -9.67 -4.77 -2.73
C LYS A 228 -9.76 -5.75 -1.56
N VAL A 229 -8.72 -5.85 -0.77
CA VAL A 229 -8.56 -6.91 0.25
C VAL A 229 -7.97 -6.37 1.54
N LYS A 230 -8.18 -7.10 2.64
CA LYS A 230 -7.48 -6.85 3.90
C LYS A 230 -6.07 -7.38 3.83
N LYS A 231 -5.16 -6.78 4.60
CA LYS A 231 -3.80 -7.26 4.73
C LYS A 231 -3.76 -8.58 5.50
N LEU A 232 -2.87 -9.50 5.11
CA LEU A 232 -2.78 -10.84 5.68
C LEU A 232 -1.87 -10.93 6.92
N ASN A 233 -1.09 -9.88 7.18
CA ASN A 233 -0.07 -9.84 8.23
C ASN A 233 0.10 -8.42 8.79
N ASN A 234 0.92 -8.31 9.83
CA ASN A 234 1.21 -7.05 10.53
C ASN A 234 2.58 -6.43 10.18
N ARG A 235 3.22 -6.82 9.08
CA ARG A 235 4.44 -6.15 8.62
C ARG A 235 4.04 -4.77 8.10
N HIS A 236 4.77 -3.72 8.46
CA HIS A 236 4.40 -2.33 8.09
C HIS A 236 5.41 -1.67 7.15
N ASN A 237 6.59 -2.26 7.01
CA ASN A 237 7.63 -1.78 6.12
C ASN A 237 8.56 -2.91 5.67
N GLY A 238 9.52 -2.58 4.80
CA GLY A 238 10.54 -3.51 4.31
C GLY A 238 10.92 -3.26 2.86
N LEU A 239 11.61 -4.23 2.28
CA LEU A 239 12.06 -4.20 0.90
C LEU A 239 10.88 -4.14 -0.08
N ILE A 240 11.09 -3.47 -1.22
CA ILE A 240 10.20 -3.45 -2.37
C ILE A 240 10.96 -3.83 -3.64
N GLY A 241 10.34 -4.59 -4.53
CA GLY A 241 11.00 -5.15 -5.69
C GLY A 241 10.05 -5.61 -6.78
N LEU A 242 10.60 -5.75 -7.98
CA LEU A 242 9.92 -6.40 -9.08
C LEU A 242 9.89 -7.91 -8.83
N TRP A 243 8.77 -8.57 -9.11
CA TRP A 243 8.59 -9.99 -8.82
C TRP A 243 8.08 -10.74 -10.04
N SER A 244 8.71 -11.85 -10.38
CA SER A 244 8.26 -12.79 -11.40
C SER A 244 8.50 -14.24 -10.96
N SER A 245 7.63 -15.14 -11.39
CA SER A 245 7.78 -16.58 -11.19
C SER A 245 7.39 -17.34 -12.46
N GLY A 246 8.08 -18.44 -12.75
CA GLY A 246 7.98 -19.15 -14.02
C GLY A 246 8.78 -18.46 -15.12
N LEU A 247 8.11 -17.97 -16.16
CA LEU A 247 8.70 -17.22 -17.26
C LEU A 247 9.04 -15.78 -16.85
N PRO A 248 10.05 -15.16 -17.47
CA PRO A 248 10.35 -13.76 -17.22
C PRO A 248 9.15 -12.83 -17.47
N GLY A 249 8.99 -11.85 -16.58
CA GLY A 249 8.04 -10.76 -16.71
C GLY A 249 8.75 -9.48 -17.15
N ASP A 250 8.06 -8.64 -17.91
CA ASP A 250 8.58 -7.35 -18.33
C ASP A 250 8.01 -6.22 -17.47
N PHE A 251 8.85 -5.26 -17.13
CA PHE A 251 8.53 -4.16 -16.24
C PHE A 251 9.00 -2.84 -16.84
N ALA A 252 8.22 -1.78 -16.70
CA ALA A 252 8.60 -0.41 -17.08
C ALA A 252 7.90 0.64 -16.19
N ASN A 253 8.41 1.88 -16.23
CA ASN A 253 7.77 3.06 -15.62
C ASN A 253 7.37 2.90 -14.14
N LEU A 254 8.26 2.33 -13.32
CA LEU A 254 8.03 2.18 -11.89
C LEU A 254 8.02 3.55 -11.19
N VAL A 255 6.94 3.85 -10.48
CA VAL A 255 6.81 5.05 -9.64
C VAL A 255 6.27 4.63 -8.29
N ILE A 256 6.90 5.12 -7.22
CA ILE A 256 6.46 4.87 -5.84
C ILE A 256 6.20 6.21 -5.17
N SER A 257 5.04 6.35 -4.54
CA SER A 257 4.65 7.52 -3.75
C SER A 257 4.39 7.09 -2.31
N GLN A 258 5.17 7.61 -1.36
CA GLN A 258 5.05 7.27 0.07
C GLN A 258 5.24 8.48 0.98
#